data_AF-A0A957UN91-F1
#
_entry.id   AF-A0A957UN91-F1
#
_cell.length_a   1.000
_cell.length_b   1.000
_cell.length_c   1.000
_cell.angle_alpha   90.00
_cell.angle_beta   90.00
_cell.angle_gamma   90.00
#
_symmetry.space_group_name_H-M   'P 1'
#
loop_
_entity.id
_entity.type
_entity.pdbx_description
1 polymer ?
#
loop_
_entity_poly.entity_id
_entity_poly.type
_entity_poly.pdbx_seq_one_letter_code
_entity_poly.pdbx_strand_id
1 'polypeptide(L)'
;MLLTNRRHRFIFIFLAGMEVAWFLPFVLTLAAAWRPAMMHMNAATTQALDNLLGAPPAALVLLFWLTLLGYMLAADLLNQRLILSPQRELVLLALTLLTMLGSIRLTLYPTTSLWDLSWVGSAFGSVFNYTEGWRPELAMIIANAFLWWRVAMNSGRDLTFLSVGVSFRLGMLLALLGNGLLTGMAHQPPTQGVQYFWFFFGFGLAAIALVRIDDKAVVGDHSVGAILPWPRMGQILASVLAVLGLGAAATSIYNPTTIRTFLGWFAPLWSFIGAILLRLLAFLFWL
;
A
#
# COMPACT_ATOMS: atom_id res chain seq x y z
N MET A 1 13.98 -14.63 3.54
CA MET A 1 12.56 -14.31 3.42
C MET A 1 11.83 -15.33 2.53
N LEU A 2 11.93 -15.19 1.21
CA LEU A 2 11.11 -15.95 0.24
C LEU A 2 11.69 -17.33 -0.09
N LEU A 3 13.01 -17.46 -0.12
CA LEU A 3 13.74 -18.68 -0.45
C LEU A 3 14.21 -19.42 0.80
N THR A 4 14.68 -18.68 1.80
CA THR A 4 15.22 -19.26 3.05
C THR A 4 14.13 -19.88 3.94
N ASN A 5 12.92 -19.32 3.95
CA ASN A 5 11.83 -19.80 4.81
C ASN A 5 10.64 -20.28 3.97
N ARG A 6 10.78 -21.49 3.39
CA ARG A 6 9.81 -22.08 2.45
C ARG A 6 8.38 -22.14 3.01
N ARG A 7 8.25 -22.35 4.32
CA ARG A 7 6.98 -22.40 5.05
C ARG A 7 6.25 -21.04 5.02
N HIS A 8 7.00 -19.97 5.30
CA HIS A 8 6.44 -18.62 5.46
C HIS A 8 6.40 -17.81 4.16
N ARG A 9 6.90 -18.36 3.05
CA ARG A 9 6.98 -17.66 1.76
C ARG A 9 5.64 -17.05 1.34
N PHE A 10 4.55 -17.81 1.42
CA PHE A 10 3.23 -17.30 1.04
C PHE A 10 2.75 -16.20 1.98
N ILE A 11 3.02 -16.30 3.28
CA ILE A 11 2.68 -15.25 4.25
C ILE A 11 3.38 -13.94 3.87
N PHE A 12 4.68 -13.98 3.58
CA PHE A 12 5.42 -12.80 3.12
C PHE A 12 4.87 -12.24 1.80
N ILE A 13 4.49 -13.11 0.86
CA ILE A 13 3.93 -12.70 -0.44
C ILE A 13 2.61 -11.94 -0.24
N PHE A 14 1.67 -12.48 0.53
CA PHE A 14 0.39 -11.81 0.79
C PHE A 14 0.56 -10.57 1.67
N LEU A 15 1.46 -10.60 2.66
CA LEU A 15 1.75 -9.44 3.50
C LEU A 15 2.33 -8.27 2.68
N ALA A 16 3.24 -8.56 1.74
CA ALA A 16 3.77 -7.56 0.82
C ALA A 16 2.66 -6.93 -0.04
N GLY A 17 1.70 -7.73 -0.50
CA GLY A 17 0.55 -7.23 -1.28
C GLY A 17 -0.35 -6.34 -0.43
N MET A 18 -0.60 -6.72 0.82
CA MET A 18 -1.35 -5.92 1.78
C MET A 18 -0.66 -4.57 2.03
N GLU A 19 0.66 -4.58 2.21
CA GLU A 19 1.46 -3.38 2.45
C GLU A 19 1.42 -2.40 1.28
N VAL A 20 1.59 -2.92 0.07
CA VAL A 20 1.47 -2.11 -1.15
C VAL A 20 0.07 -1.53 -1.30
N ALA A 21 -0.98 -2.32 -1.03
CA ALA A 21 -2.35 -1.89 -1.24
C ALA A 21 -2.78 -0.72 -0.33
N TRP A 22 -2.29 -0.64 0.91
CA TRP A 22 -2.56 0.53 1.76
C TRP A 22 -1.62 1.70 1.49
N PHE A 23 -0.39 1.44 1.07
CA PHE A 23 0.62 2.49 0.82
C PHE A 23 0.37 3.25 -0.48
N LEU A 24 -0.03 2.55 -1.54
CA LEU A 24 -0.16 3.10 -2.88
C LEU A 24 -1.12 4.31 -2.97
N PRO A 25 -2.28 4.34 -2.29
CA PRO A 25 -3.12 5.55 -2.24
C PRO A 25 -2.40 6.80 -1.74
N PHE A 26 -1.48 6.68 -0.77
CA PHE A 26 -0.67 7.83 -0.31
C PHE A 26 0.30 8.29 -1.39
N VAL A 27 0.98 7.36 -2.06
CA VAL A 27 1.91 7.68 -3.17
C VAL A 27 1.16 8.37 -4.31
N LEU A 28 -0.04 7.90 -4.65
CA LEU A 28 -0.85 8.50 -5.71
C LEU A 28 -1.42 9.86 -5.30
N THR A 29 -1.81 10.04 -4.04
CA THR A 29 -2.25 11.35 -3.53
C THR A 29 -1.14 12.37 -3.65
N LEU A 30 0.04 11.97 -3.20
CA LEU A 30 1.27 12.74 -3.26
C LEU A 30 1.63 13.08 -4.71
N ALA A 31 1.59 12.09 -5.61
CA ALA A 31 1.81 12.24 -7.05
C ALA A 31 0.82 13.24 -7.69
N ALA A 32 -0.47 13.16 -7.35
CA ALA A 32 -1.50 14.06 -7.84
C ALA A 32 -1.31 15.50 -7.31
N ALA A 33 -0.90 15.68 -6.05
CA ALA A 33 -0.64 16.99 -5.47
C ALA A 33 0.47 17.76 -6.20
N TRP A 34 1.37 17.06 -6.90
CA TRP A 34 2.48 17.68 -7.64
C TRP A 34 2.23 17.84 -9.13
N ARG A 35 1.06 17.43 -9.63
CA ARG A 35 0.69 17.65 -11.03
C ARG A 35 0.92 19.10 -11.48
N PRO A 36 0.58 20.15 -10.70
CA PRO A 36 0.86 21.53 -11.09
C PRO A 36 2.35 21.86 -11.20
N ALA A 37 3.18 21.36 -10.28
CA ALA A 37 4.61 21.59 -10.30
C ALA A 37 5.29 20.90 -11.50
N MET A 38 4.84 19.70 -11.86
CA MET A 38 5.42 18.93 -12.97
C MET A 38 5.10 19.50 -14.36
N MET A 39 3.97 20.22 -14.51
CA MET A 39 3.62 20.88 -15.78
C MET A 39 4.69 21.87 -16.25
N HIS A 40 5.47 22.44 -15.33
CA HIS A 40 6.53 23.41 -15.65
C HIS A 40 7.88 22.78 -16.00
N MET A 41 8.07 21.47 -15.76
CA MET A 41 9.38 20.82 -15.91
C MET A 41 9.61 20.27 -17.32
N ASN A 42 8.71 19.40 -17.80
CA ASN A 42 8.81 18.77 -19.11
C ASN A 42 7.44 18.17 -19.50
N ALA A 43 7.11 18.20 -20.80
CA ALA A 43 5.92 17.52 -21.31
C ALA A 43 5.98 16.00 -21.07
N ALA A 44 7.17 15.40 -21.20
CA ALA A 44 7.35 13.96 -21.01
C ALA A 44 7.11 13.49 -19.57
N THR A 45 7.56 14.25 -18.57
CA THR A 45 7.32 13.95 -17.15
C THR A 45 5.85 14.07 -16.79
N THR A 46 5.18 15.10 -17.30
CA THR A 46 3.75 15.31 -17.09
C THR A 46 2.93 14.17 -17.70
N GLN A 47 3.29 13.73 -18.90
CA GLN A 47 2.65 12.58 -19.54
C GLN A 47 2.89 11.27 -18.75
N ALA A 48 4.09 11.04 -18.23
CA ALA A 48 4.38 9.87 -17.40
C ALA A 48 3.56 9.86 -16.10
N LEU A 49 3.40 11.02 -15.47
CA LEU A 49 2.55 11.18 -14.29
C LEU A 49 1.07 10.91 -14.61
N ASP A 50 0.56 11.49 -15.70
CA ASP A 50 -0.84 11.30 -16.11
C ASP A 50 -1.11 9.82 -16.47
N ASN A 51 -0.14 9.15 -17.09
CA ASN A 51 -0.21 7.70 -17.33
C ASN A 51 -0.24 6.91 -16.01
N LEU A 52 0.53 7.32 -15.00
CA LEU A 52 0.57 6.66 -13.71
C LEU A 52 -0.74 6.87 -12.93
N LEU A 53 -1.28 8.08 -12.91
CA LEU A 53 -2.55 8.39 -12.25
C LEU A 53 -3.76 7.80 -12.99
N GLY A 54 -3.67 7.63 -14.31
CA GLY A 54 -4.70 7.01 -15.14
C GLY A 54 -4.59 5.47 -15.24
N ALA A 55 -3.52 4.87 -14.72
CA ALA A 55 -3.32 3.44 -14.80
C ALA A 55 -4.37 2.68 -13.96
N PRO A 56 -4.81 1.48 -14.41
CA PRO A 56 -5.78 0.71 -13.66
C PRO A 56 -5.19 0.32 -12.28
N PRO A 57 -5.95 0.46 -11.18
CA PRO A 57 -5.46 0.16 -9.83
C PRO A 57 -4.81 -1.22 -9.68
N ALA A 58 -5.37 -2.22 -10.35
CA ALA A 58 -4.83 -3.58 -10.37
C ALA A 58 -3.40 -3.65 -10.95
N ALA A 59 -3.11 -2.90 -12.01
CA ALA A 59 -1.77 -2.89 -12.62
C ALA A 59 -0.75 -2.19 -11.72
N LEU A 60 -1.14 -1.09 -11.08
CA LEU A 60 -0.26 -0.38 -10.14
C LEU A 60 0.04 -1.21 -8.89
N VAL A 61 -0.98 -1.86 -8.31
CA VAL A 61 -0.79 -2.79 -7.19
C VAL A 61 0.12 -3.92 -7.60
N LEU A 62 -0.13 -4.55 -8.77
CA LEU A 62 0.70 -5.62 -9.29
C LEU A 62 2.15 -5.17 -9.49
N LEU A 63 2.37 -4.01 -10.10
CA LEU A 63 3.71 -3.45 -10.34
C LEU A 63 4.47 -3.25 -9.02
N PHE A 64 3.90 -2.49 -8.08
CA PHE A 64 4.57 -2.20 -6.80
C PHE A 64 4.76 -3.46 -5.95
N TRP A 65 3.80 -4.40 -6.01
CA TRP A 65 3.92 -5.68 -5.34
C TRP A 65 5.04 -6.53 -5.92
N LEU A 66 5.14 -6.65 -7.24
CA LEU A 66 6.23 -7.35 -7.90
C LEU A 66 7.58 -6.68 -7.63
N THR A 67 7.64 -5.35 -7.60
CA THR A 67 8.86 -4.61 -7.23
C THR A 67 9.28 -4.93 -5.80
N LEU A 68 8.34 -4.90 -4.84
CA LEU A 68 8.63 -5.24 -3.44
C LEU A 68 9.10 -6.69 -3.31
N LEU A 69 8.44 -7.63 -3.98
CA LEU A 69 8.88 -9.03 -4.02
C LEU A 69 10.27 -9.20 -4.64
N GLY A 70 10.57 -8.42 -5.69
CA GLY A 70 11.90 -8.36 -6.31
C GLY A 70 12.97 -7.90 -5.32
N TYR A 71 12.69 -6.85 -4.53
CA TYR A 71 13.62 -6.37 -3.50
C TYR A 71 13.79 -7.40 -2.38
N MET A 72 12.70 -8.02 -1.91
CA MET A 72 12.76 -9.10 -0.93
C MET A 72 13.57 -10.29 -1.44
N LEU A 73 13.42 -10.66 -2.71
CA LEU A 73 14.19 -11.72 -3.34
C LEU A 73 15.68 -11.37 -3.44
N ALA A 74 16.00 -10.15 -3.88
CA ALA A 74 17.38 -9.68 -3.97
C ALA A 74 18.09 -9.68 -2.62
N ALA A 75 17.42 -9.18 -1.57
CA ALA A 75 17.94 -9.22 -0.21
C ALA A 75 18.15 -10.66 0.28
N ASP A 76 17.22 -11.57 -0.02
CA ASP A 76 17.31 -12.97 0.38
C ASP A 76 18.44 -13.73 -0.35
N LEU A 77 18.62 -13.47 -1.65
CA LEU A 77 19.74 -14.01 -2.42
C LEU A 77 21.09 -13.54 -1.88
N LEU A 78 21.18 -12.27 -1.49
CA LEU A 78 22.39 -11.74 -0.88
C LEU A 78 22.68 -12.40 0.47
N ASN A 79 21.65 -12.61 1.29
CA ASN A 79 21.77 -13.29 2.58
C ASN A 79 22.21 -14.75 2.44
N GLN A 80 21.85 -15.44 1.35
CA GLN A 80 22.30 -16.82 1.10
C GLN A 80 23.77 -16.93 0.72
N ARG A 81 24.37 -15.89 0.14
CA ARG A 81 25.77 -15.95 -0.34
C ARG A 81 26.83 -15.89 0.76
N LEU A 82 26.45 -15.99 2.04
CA LEU A 82 27.36 -15.98 3.20
C LEU A 82 28.38 -14.82 3.16
N ILE A 83 28.01 -13.69 2.56
CA ILE A 83 28.87 -12.51 2.49
C ILE A 83 28.98 -11.93 3.91
N LEU A 84 30.21 -11.81 4.40
CA LEU A 84 30.50 -11.24 5.72
C LEU A 84 30.08 -9.76 5.77
N SER A 85 29.58 -9.32 6.92
CA SER A 85 29.51 -7.89 7.23
C SER A 85 30.97 -7.38 7.33
N PRO A 86 31.34 -6.24 6.72
CA PRO A 86 30.50 -5.12 6.24
C PRO A 86 30.13 -5.14 4.74
N GLN A 87 30.71 -6.02 3.93
CA GLN A 87 30.52 -5.99 2.47
C GLN A 87 29.05 -6.17 2.06
N ARG A 88 28.32 -7.01 2.79
CA ARG A 88 26.88 -7.21 2.57
C ARG A 88 26.07 -5.91 2.71
N GLU A 89 26.38 -5.11 3.73
CA GLU A 89 25.67 -3.85 3.99
C GLU A 89 25.95 -2.82 2.90
N LEU A 90 27.21 -2.75 2.43
CA LEU A 90 27.57 -1.91 1.29
C LEU A 90 26.86 -2.31 0.01
N VAL A 91 26.70 -3.62 -0.25
CA VAL A 91 25.96 -4.12 -1.42
C VAL A 91 24.46 -3.80 -1.32
N LEU A 92 23.85 -3.95 -0.14
CA LEU A 92 22.44 -3.56 0.07
C LEU A 92 22.24 -2.05 -0.09
N LEU A 93 23.16 -1.24 0.44
CA LEU A 93 23.15 0.21 0.27
C LEU A 93 23.27 0.57 -1.22
N ALA A 94 24.23 -0.02 -1.93
CA ALA A 94 24.40 0.20 -3.36
C ALA A 94 23.16 -0.21 -4.16
N LEU A 95 22.56 -1.37 -3.86
CA LEU A 95 21.34 -1.84 -4.51
C LEU A 95 20.15 -0.90 -4.23
N THR A 96 20.04 -0.39 -3.00
CA THR A 96 19.02 0.59 -2.61
C THR A 96 19.18 1.87 -3.42
N LEU A 97 20.39 2.43 -3.49
CA LEU A 97 20.68 3.63 -4.27
C LEU A 97 20.45 3.42 -5.78
N LEU A 98 20.90 2.29 -6.32
CA LEU A 98 20.71 1.96 -7.74
C LEU A 98 19.25 1.80 -8.11
N THR A 99 18.44 1.16 -7.25
CA THR A 99 17.00 1.01 -7.49
C THR A 99 16.24 2.33 -7.33
N MET A 100 16.66 3.20 -6.40
CA MET A 100 16.15 4.58 -6.30
C MET A 100 16.45 5.38 -7.57
N LEU A 101 17.72 5.48 -7.96
CA LEU A 101 18.15 6.20 -9.16
C LEU A 101 17.53 5.63 -10.44
N GLY A 102 17.47 4.29 -10.54
CA GLY A 102 16.82 3.59 -11.63
C GLY A 102 15.34 3.93 -11.72
N SER A 103 14.63 3.94 -10.58
CA SER A 103 13.20 4.31 -10.57
C SER A 103 12.97 5.75 -11.02
N ILE A 104 13.79 6.71 -10.57
CA ILE A 104 13.74 8.12 -11.01
C ILE A 104 13.99 8.22 -12.52
N ARG A 105 15.04 7.55 -13.01
CA ARG A 105 15.41 7.59 -14.42
C ARG A 105 14.34 7.01 -15.33
N LEU A 106 13.82 5.82 -14.99
CA LEU A 106 12.83 5.12 -15.80
C LEU A 106 11.47 5.82 -15.82
N THR A 107 11.11 6.52 -14.73
CA THR A 107 9.80 7.18 -14.62
C THR A 107 9.82 8.65 -15.03
N LEU A 108 10.82 9.42 -14.60
CA LEU A 108 10.87 10.88 -14.79
C LEU A 108 11.71 11.29 -16.00
N TYR A 109 12.73 10.52 -16.36
CA TYR A 109 13.62 10.86 -17.47
C TYR A 109 13.66 9.77 -18.54
N PRO A 110 12.54 9.22 -19.04
CA PRO A 110 12.59 8.05 -19.93
C PRO A 110 13.30 8.33 -21.26
N THR A 111 13.20 9.55 -21.79
CA THR A 111 13.67 9.93 -23.13
C THR A 111 15.11 10.42 -23.21
N THR A 112 15.77 10.67 -22.08
CA THR A 112 17.19 11.07 -22.09
C THR A 112 18.07 9.92 -22.55
N SER A 113 19.29 10.20 -23.03
CA SER A 113 20.26 9.15 -23.33
C SER A 113 20.73 8.45 -22.04
N LEU A 114 21.20 7.20 -22.14
CA LEU A 114 21.77 6.49 -20.98
C LEU A 114 23.13 7.08 -20.56
N TRP A 115 23.86 7.67 -21.51
CA TRP A 115 25.19 8.24 -21.30
C TRP A 115 25.17 9.72 -20.90
N ASP A 116 24.01 10.36 -21.01
CA ASP A 116 23.84 11.73 -20.54
C ASP A 116 23.60 11.70 -19.02
N LEU A 117 24.52 12.28 -18.24
CA LEU A 117 24.44 12.35 -16.78
C LEU A 117 23.77 13.64 -16.28
N SER A 118 23.30 14.50 -17.17
CA SER A 118 22.61 15.75 -16.81
C SER A 118 21.37 15.51 -15.93
N TRP A 119 20.67 14.39 -16.12
CA TRP A 119 19.52 14.02 -15.30
C TRP A 119 19.91 13.70 -13.84
N VAL A 120 21.11 13.16 -13.60
CA VAL A 120 21.61 12.89 -12.24
C VAL A 120 21.83 14.21 -11.52
N GLY A 121 22.52 15.16 -12.15
CA GLY A 121 22.72 16.49 -11.60
C GLY A 121 21.38 17.21 -11.33
N SER A 122 20.43 17.06 -12.24
CA SER A 122 19.07 17.62 -12.10
C SER A 122 18.31 16.99 -10.94
N ALA A 123 18.41 15.67 -10.75
CA ALA A 123 17.79 14.94 -9.65
C ALA A 123 18.44 15.24 -8.30
N PHE A 124 19.77 15.39 -8.23
CA PHE A 124 20.42 15.83 -7.00
C PHE A 124 20.08 17.29 -6.67
N GLY A 125 20.13 18.17 -7.66
CA GLY A 125 19.72 19.57 -7.49
C GLY A 125 18.25 19.69 -7.06
N SER A 126 17.38 18.76 -7.48
CA SER A 126 15.98 18.75 -7.09
C SER A 126 15.73 18.40 -5.63
N VAL A 127 16.57 17.54 -5.05
CA VAL A 127 16.45 17.15 -3.65
C VAL A 127 16.80 18.32 -2.72
N PHE A 128 17.72 19.20 -3.12
CA PHE A 128 18.17 20.31 -2.28
C PHE A 128 17.50 21.66 -2.58
N ASN A 129 16.81 21.79 -3.72
CA ASN A 129 16.16 23.03 -4.11
C ASN A 129 14.67 23.04 -3.72
N TYR A 130 14.37 23.64 -2.57
CA TYR A 130 13.02 23.71 -1.99
C TYR A 130 12.20 24.94 -2.42
N THR A 131 12.76 25.85 -3.24
CA THR A 131 12.10 27.11 -3.58
C THR A 131 10.86 26.95 -4.45
N GLU A 132 10.77 25.85 -5.21
CA GLU A 132 9.64 25.54 -6.11
C GLU A 132 8.68 24.48 -5.55
N GLY A 133 8.81 24.16 -4.25
CA GLY A 133 7.99 23.15 -3.58
C GLY A 133 8.57 21.73 -3.68
N TRP A 134 7.72 20.73 -3.42
CA TRP A 134 8.13 19.32 -3.38
C TRP A 134 8.30 18.77 -4.79
N ARG A 135 9.52 18.36 -5.14
CA ARG A 135 9.86 17.87 -6.48
C ARG A 135 9.56 16.37 -6.64
N PRO A 136 9.19 15.91 -7.86
CA PRO A 136 8.81 14.51 -8.11
C PRO A 136 9.90 13.48 -7.81
N GLU A 137 11.18 13.85 -7.90
CA GLU A 137 12.28 12.93 -7.62
C GLU A 137 12.26 12.52 -6.15
N LEU A 138 11.93 13.46 -5.24
CA LEU A 138 11.80 13.19 -3.80
C LEU A 138 10.69 12.17 -3.51
N ALA A 139 9.62 12.17 -4.31
CA ALA A 139 8.57 11.17 -4.26
C ALA A 139 9.06 9.76 -4.45
N MET A 140 9.80 9.58 -5.53
CA MET A 140 10.27 8.28 -5.97
C MET A 140 11.28 7.78 -4.96
N ILE A 141 12.10 8.69 -4.42
CA ILE A 141 12.99 8.40 -3.29
C ILE A 141 12.18 7.94 -2.07
N ILE A 142 11.16 8.68 -1.64
CA ILE A 142 10.33 8.31 -0.47
C ILE A 142 9.61 6.97 -0.69
N ALA A 143 8.99 6.77 -1.86
CA ALA A 143 8.29 5.54 -2.20
C ALA A 143 9.23 4.34 -2.22
N ASN A 144 10.40 4.49 -2.85
CA ASN A 144 11.40 3.42 -2.95
C ASN A 144 12.07 3.15 -1.58
N ALA A 145 12.37 4.20 -0.81
CA ALA A 145 12.86 4.11 0.57
C ALA A 145 11.86 3.36 1.46
N PHE A 146 10.56 3.64 1.31
CA PHE A 146 9.51 2.91 2.01
C PHE A 146 9.52 1.42 1.63
N LEU A 147 9.61 1.07 0.34
CA LEU A 147 9.69 -0.34 -0.08
C LEU A 147 10.91 -1.05 0.53
N TRP A 148 12.09 -0.41 0.53
CA TRP A 148 13.29 -0.96 1.18
C TRP A 148 13.17 -1.05 2.70
N TRP A 149 12.56 -0.06 3.33
CA TRP A 149 12.23 -0.11 4.75
C TRP A 149 11.35 -1.33 5.07
N ARG A 150 10.34 -1.60 4.23
CA ARG A 150 9.50 -2.81 4.40
C ARG A 150 10.31 -4.10 4.23
N VAL A 151 11.24 -4.16 3.28
CA VAL A 151 12.15 -5.31 3.11
C VAL A 151 13.00 -5.53 4.36
N ALA A 152 13.57 -4.47 4.92
CA ALA A 152 14.37 -4.54 6.14
C ALA A 152 13.53 -5.00 7.35
N MET A 153 12.35 -4.42 7.53
CA MET A 153 11.44 -4.79 8.63
C MET A 153 10.94 -6.22 8.51
N ASN A 154 10.63 -6.69 7.30
CA ASN A 154 10.23 -8.07 7.09
C ASN A 154 11.38 -9.04 7.40
N SER A 155 12.64 -8.65 7.13
CA SER A 155 13.82 -9.51 7.28
C SER A 155 14.07 -10.05 8.70
N GLY A 156 13.67 -9.31 9.73
CA GLY A 156 13.89 -9.68 11.13
C GLY A 156 12.61 -9.93 11.94
N ARG A 157 11.45 -10.01 11.29
CA ARG A 157 10.16 -10.02 11.97
C ARG A 157 9.66 -11.43 12.27
N ASP A 158 9.19 -11.63 13.51
CA ASP A 158 8.42 -12.82 13.88
C ASP A 158 7.00 -12.77 13.28
N LEU A 159 6.66 -13.84 12.56
CA LEU A 159 5.38 -14.01 11.89
C LEU A 159 4.38 -14.74 12.79
N THR A 160 3.98 -14.09 13.89
CA THR A 160 2.91 -14.59 14.76
C THR A 160 1.55 -14.05 14.33
N PHE A 161 0.46 -14.77 14.67
CA PHE A 161 -0.90 -14.29 14.40
C PHE A 161 -1.18 -12.92 15.00
N LEU A 162 -0.69 -12.65 16.22
CA LEU A 162 -0.86 -11.36 16.87
C LEU A 162 -0.14 -10.25 16.10
N SER A 163 1.12 -10.49 15.71
CA SER A 163 1.94 -9.54 14.94
C SER A 163 1.25 -9.17 13.62
N VAL A 164 0.81 -10.16 12.84
CA VAL A 164 0.14 -9.92 11.56
C VAL A 164 -1.24 -9.27 11.76
N GLY A 165 -1.99 -9.67 12.79
CA GLY A 165 -3.27 -9.06 13.13
C GLY A 165 -3.16 -7.59 13.52
N VAL A 166 -2.14 -7.19 14.28
CA VAL A 166 -1.87 -5.78 14.61
C VAL A 166 -1.51 -4.99 13.35
N SER A 167 -0.65 -5.52 12.48
CA SER A 167 -0.33 -4.88 11.20
C SER A 167 -1.55 -4.75 10.29
N PHE A 168 -2.45 -5.71 10.30
CA PHE A 168 -3.70 -5.61 9.55
C PHE A 168 -4.60 -4.50 10.08
N ARG A 169 -4.78 -4.37 11.40
CA ARG A 169 -5.60 -3.29 11.99
C ARG A 169 -5.01 -1.91 11.71
N LEU A 170 -3.69 -1.75 11.88
CA LEU A 170 -3.01 -0.50 11.54
C LEU A 170 -3.12 -0.23 10.04
N GLY A 171 -2.86 -1.24 9.21
CA GLY A 171 -2.98 -1.16 7.76
C GLY A 171 -4.39 -0.80 7.31
N MET A 172 -5.43 -1.25 8.03
CA MET A 172 -6.82 -0.90 7.73
C MET A 172 -7.09 0.58 7.99
N LEU A 173 -6.61 1.13 9.11
CA LEU A 173 -6.71 2.57 9.40
C LEU A 173 -5.96 3.40 8.35
N LEU A 174 -4.75 2.96 7.98
CA LEU A 174 -3.95 3.60 6.95
C LEU A 174 -4.59 3.48 5.57
N ALA A 175 -5.20 2.35 5.23
CA ALA A 175 -5.91 2.16 3.97
C ALA A 175 -7.15 3.08 3.92
N LEU A 176 -7.92 3.19 5.01
CA LEU A 176 -9.04 4.13 5.08
C LEU A 176 -8.57 5.57 4.88
N LEU A 177 -7.53 5.99 5.62
CA LEU A 177 -6.97 7.33 5.51
C LEU A 177 -6.42 7.59 4.10
N GLY A 178 -5.59 6.71 3.57
CA GLY A 178 -4.96 6.86 2.25
C GLY A 178 -5.98 6.92 1.12
N ASN A 179 -7.01 6.07 1.15
CA ASN A 179 -8.08 6.11 0.15
C ASN A 179 -8.98 7.35 0.31
N GLY A 180 -9.22 7.80 1.54
CA GLY A 180 -9.90 9.07 1.82
C GLY A 180 -9.13 10.27 1.27
N LEU A 181 -7.80 10.30 1.44
CA LEU A 181 -6.94 11.35 0.88
C LEU A 181 -6.88 11.28 -0.65
N LEU A 182 -6.82 10.09 -1.23
CA LEU A 182 -6.79 9.89 -2.68
C LEU A 182 -8.07 10.41 -3.36
N THR A 183 -9.22 10.14 -2.74
CA THR A 183 -10.52 10.57 -3.28
C THR A 183 -10.82 12.03 -2.97
N GLY A 184 -10.49 12.51 -1.76
CA GLY A 184 -10.77 13.86 -1.31
C GLY A 184 -9.78 14.92 -1.80
N MET A 185 -8.48 14.67 -1.68
CA MET A 185 -7.44 15.65 -2.05
C MET A 185 -6.98 15.49 -3.50
N ALA A 186 -6.78 14.24 -3.95
CA ALA A 186 -6.32 13.97 -5.31
C ALA A 186 -7.45 13.87 -6.35
N HIS A 187 -8.70 14.04 -5.91
CA HIS A 187 -9.89 14.07 -6.77
C HIS A 187 -10.03 12.83 -7.67
N GLN A 188 -9.46 11.70 -7.24
CA GLN A 188 -9.58 10.45 -7.98
C GLN A 188 -10.99 9.86 -7.78
N PRO A 189 -11.50 9.12 -8.78
CA PRO A 189 -12.80 8.47 -8.67
C PRO A 189 -12.91 7.61 -7.41
N PRO A 190 -14.02 7.68 -6.65
CA PRO A 190 -14.23 6.85 -5.47
C PRO A 190 -14.11 5.35 -5.75
N THR A 191 -14.40 4.93 -6.99
CA THR A 191 -14.25 3.56 -7.46
C THR A 191 -12.81 3.05 -7.36
N GLN A 192 -11.81 3.89 -7.62
CA GLN A 192 -10.40 3.51 -7.49
C GLN A 192 -10.00 3.30 -6.03
N GLY A 193 -10.43 4.20 -5.13
CA GLY A 193 -10.18 4.06 -3.70
C GLY A 193 -10.77 2.77 -3.12
N VAL A 194 -11.99 2.43 -3.54
CA VAL A 194 -12.64 1.16 -3.18
C VAL A 194 -11.84 -0.04 -3.70
N GLN A 195 -11.28 0.01 -4.91
CA GLN A 195 -10.45 -1.09 -5.45
C GLN A 195 -9.18 -1.32 -4.63
N TYR A 196 -8.43 -0.28 -4.26
CA TYR A 196 -7.26 -0.43 -3.39
C TYR A 196 -7.64 -1.03 -2.03
N PHE A 197 -8.78 -0.63 -1.49
CA PHE A 197 -9.32 -1.20 -0.27
C PHE A 197 -9.63 -2.70 -0.42
N TRP A 198 -10.23 -3.13 -1.54
CA TRP A 198 -10.46 -4.54 -1.83
C TRP A 198 -9.16 -5.34 -1.92
N PHE A 199 -8.13 -4.80 -2.59
CA PHE A 199 -6.82 -5.45 -2.63
C PHE A 199 -6.23 -5.58 -1.23
N PHE A 200 -6.30 -4.53 -0.41
CA PHE A 200 -5.82 -4.55 0.96
C PHE A 200 -6.50 -5.68 1.77
N PHE A 201 -7.83 -5.76 1.74
CA PHE A 201 -8.55 -6.82 2.45
C PHE A 201 -8.27 -8.21 1.88
N GLY A 202 -8.20 -8.37 0.56
CA GLY A 202 -7.90 -9.65 -0.07
C GLY A 202 -6.54 -10.20 0.32
N PHE A 203 -5.49 -9.39 0.19
CA PHE A 203 -4.14 -9.77 0.60
C PHE A 203 -4.03 -9.94 2.13
N GLY A 204 -4.64 -9.04 2.91
CA GLY A 204 -4.58 -9.09 4.37
C GLY A 204 -5.31 -10.29 4.98
N LEU A 205 -6.51 -10.62 4.49
CA LEU A 205 -7.27 -11.79 4.96
C LEU A 205 -6.55 -13.09 4.56
N ALA A 206 -5.98 -13.16 3.36
CA ALA A 206 -5.17 -14.31 2.95
C ALA A 206 -3.93 -14.49 3.86
N ALA A 207 -3.22 -13.39 4.17
CA ALA A 207 -2.08 -13.43 5.09
C ALA A 207 -2.49 -13.90 6.50
N ILE A 208 -3.58 -13.36 7.07
CA ILE A 208 -4.09 -13.75 8.39
C ILE A 208 -4.51 -15.23 8.40
N ALA A 209 -5.23 -15.68 7.37
CA ALA A 209 -5.67 -17.07 7.28
C ALA A 209 -4.48 -18.04 7.22
N LEU A 210 -3.45 -17.71 6.44
CA LEU A 210 -2.23 -18.51 6.36
C LEU A 210 -1.50 -18.59 7.69
N VAL A 211 -1.32 -17.46 8.38
CA VAL A 211 -0.66 -17.43 9.70
C VAL A 211 -1.50 -18.21 10.73
N ARG A 212 -2.82 -18.13 10.66
CA ARG A 212 -3.69 -18.87 11.59
C ARG A 212 -3.63 -20.38 11.39
N ILE A 213 -3.54 -20.83 10.14
CA ILE A 213 -3.32 -22.24 9.80
C ILE A 213 -1.94 -22.66 10.30
N ASP A 214 -0.95 -21.79 10.14
CA ASP A 214 0.42 -22.04 10.57
C ASP A 214 0.53 -22.23 12.09
N ASP A 215 -0.04 -21.32 12.88
CA ASP A 215 -0.09 -21.42 14.34
C ASP A 215 -0.78 -22.71 14.81
N LYS A 216 -1.87 -23.11 14.16
CA LYS A 216 -2.56 -24.37 14.48
C LYS A 216 -1.75 -25.61 14.10
N ALA A 217 -0.97 -25.55 13.02
CA ALA A 217 -0.12 -26.65 12.59
C ALA A 217 1.06 -26.89 13.55
N VAL A 218 1.55 -25.84 14.24
CA VAL A 218 2.57 -25.97 15.29
C VAL A 218 2.01 -26.66 16.53
N VAL A 219 0.78 -26.33 16.93
CA VAL A 219 0.14 -26.90 18.14
C VAL A 219 -0.31 -28.35 17.93
N GLY A 220 -0.56 -28.76 16.68
CA GLY A 220 -1.13 -30.07 16.36
C GLY A 220 -0.14 -31.20 16.07
N ASP A 221 1.17 -31.03 16.27
CA ASP A 221 2.23 -32.05 16.13
C ASP A 221 2.31 -32.85 14.81
N HIS A 222 1.52 -32.52 13.78
CA HIS A 222 1.31 -33.39 12.62
C HIS A 222 1.90 -32.89 11.30
N SER A 223 2.61 -31.76 11.25
CA SER A 223 3.21 -31.28 9.99
C SER A 223 4.22 -30.14 10.20
N VAL A 224 5.24 -30.33 11.03
CA VAL A 224 6.30 -29.33 11.21
C VAL A 224 7.14 -29.26 9.92
N GLY A 225 7.05 -28.14 9.18
CA GLY A 225 7.95 -27.81 8.07
C GLY A 225 7.47 -28.11 6.64
N ALA A 226 6.27 -28.67 6.46
CA ALA A 226 5.72 -28.93 5.12
C ALA A 226 5.15 -27.66 4.45
N ILE A 227 5.32 -27.54 3.13
CA ILE A 227 4.70 -26.47 2.33
C ILE A 227 3.19 -26.72 2.27
N LEU A 228 2.39 -25.64 2.34
CA LEU A 228 0.93 -25.75 2.25
C LEU A 228 0.52 -26.38 0.90
N PRO A 229 -0.30 -27.45 0.89
CA PRO A 229 -0.81 -28.05 -0.34
C PRO A 229 -1.62 -27.05 -1.17
N TRP A 230 -1.44 -27.07 -2.50
CA TRP A 230 -2.20 -26.22 -3.43
C TRP A 230 -3.72 -26.25 -3.26
N PRO A 231 -4.37 -27.40 -3.00
CA PRO A 231 -5.81 -27.44 -2.76
C PRO A 231 -6.24 -26.61 -1.54
N ARG A 232 -5.44 -26.61 -0.46
CA ARG A 232 -5.73 -25.79 0.74
C ARG A 232 -5.53 -24.30 0.44
N MET A 233 -4.54 -23.94 -0.37
CA MET A 233 -4.39 -22.56 -0.84
C MET A 233 -5.64 -22.10 -1.63
N GLY A 234 -6.14 -22.95 -2.53
CA GLY A 234 -7.39 -22.69 -3.27
C GLY A 234 -8.59 -22.49 -2.33
N GLN A 235 -8.73 -23.31 -1.29
CA GLN A 235 -9.79 -23.16 -0.28
C GLN A 235 -9.67 -21.84 0.50
N ILE A 236 -8.45 -21.44 0.89
CA ILE A 236 -8.22 -20.14 1.55
C ILE A 236 -8.64 -19.02 0.62
N LEU A 237 -8.16 -19.00 -0.62
CA LEU A 237 -8.51 -17.98 -1.60
C LEU A 237 -10.02 -17.93 -1.85
N ALA A 238 -10.67 -19.08 -2.00
CA ALA A 238 -12.12 -19.16 -2.15
C ALA A 238 -12.85 -18.61 -0.92
N SER A 239 -12.39 -18.92 0.30
CA SER A 239 -12.97 -18.38 1.54
C SER A 239 -12.79 -16.86 1.66
N VAL A 240 -11.62 -16.33 1.28
CA VAL A 240 -11.34 -14.89 1.24
C VAL A 240 -12.28 -14.23 0.23
N LEU A 241 -12.37 -14.76 -0.99
CA LEU A 241 -13.28 -14.25 -2.02
C LEU A 241 -14.74 -14.31 -1.58
N ALA A 242 -15.16 -15.36 -0.88
CA ALA A 242 -16.50 -15.45 -0.32
C ALA A 242 -16.76 -14.37 0.74
N VAL A 243 -15.80 -14.13 1.65
CA VAL A 243 -15.91 -13.06 2.66
C VAL A 243 -15.95 -11.68 2.00
N LEU A 244 -15.10 -11.43 1.00
CA LEU A 244 -15.13 -10.18 0.25
C LEU A 244 -16.43 -10.00 -0.52
N GLY A 245 -16.93 -11.07 -1.17
CA GLY A 245 -18.19 -11.06 -1.91
C GLY A 245 -19.40 -10.81 -1.00
N LEU A 246 -19.44 -11.46 0.17
CA LEU A 246 -20.45 -11.20 1.20
C LEU A 246 -20.33 -9.77 1.75
N GLY A 247 -19.11 -9.26 1.94
CA GLY A 247 -18.88 -7.87 2.32
C GLY A 247 -19.35 -6.88 1.25
N ALA A 248 -19.17 -7.20 -0.03
CA ALA A 248 -19.64 -6.39 -1.15
C ALA A 248 -21.17 -6.40 -1.22
N ALA A 249 -21.80 -7.58 -1.05
CA ALA A 249 -23.24 -7.72 -0.98
C ALA A 249 -23.84 -7.02 0.26
N ALA A 250 -23.15 -7.06 1.40
CA ALA A 250 -23.56 -6.29 2.58
C ALA A 250 -23.48 -4.79 2.30
N THR A 251 -22.38 -4.32 1.68
CA THR A 251 -22.21 -2.90 1.33
C THR A 251 -23.27 -2.43 0.33
N SER A 252 -23.72 -3.28 -0.60
CA SER A 252 -24.79 -2.89 -1.54
C SER A 252 -26.15 -2.71 -0.84
N ILE A 253 -26.37 -3.39 0.28
CA ILE A 253 -27.54 -3.17 1.16
C ILE A 253 -27.39 -1.83 1.89
N TYR A 254 -26.18 -1.47 2.33
CA TYR A 254 -25.84 -0.19 2.97
C TYR A 254 -25.64 0.98 1.97
N ASN A 255 -26.55 1.14 1.02
CA ASN A 255 -26.54 2.28 0.10
C ASN A 255 -26.97 3.57 0.86
N PRO A 256 -26.49 4.79 0.52
CA PRO A 256 -26.89 6.02 1.19
C PRO A 256 -28.40 6.25 1.12
N THR A 257 -29.06 5.76 0.08
CA THR A 257 -30.51 5.74 -0.03
C THR A 257 -31.14 4.84 1.03
N THR A 258 -30.68 3.60 1.20
CA THR A 258 -31.16 2.69 2.25
C THR A 258 -30.90 3.23 3.65
N ILE A 259 -29.70 3.78 3.89
CA ILE A 259 -29.34 4.42 5.17
C ILE A 259 -30.23 5.64 5.41
N ARG A 260 -30.47 6.49 4.40
CA ARG A 260 -31.35 7.65 4.50
C ARG A 260 -32.81 7.24 4.72
N THR A 261 -33.27 6.16 4.08
CA THR A 261 -34.61 5.61 4.31
C THR A 261 -34.75 5.09 5.73
N PHE A 262 -33.75 4.33 6.22
CA PHE A 262 -33.73 3.82 7.58
C PHE A 262 -33.62 4.94 8.63
N LEU A 263 -32.71 5.90 8.46
CA LEU A 263 -32.63 7.10 9.30
C LEU A 263 -33.90 7.95 9.21
N GLY A 264 -34.55 7.95 8.04
CA GLY A 264 -35.83 8.59 7.78
C GLY A 264 -36.97 8.01 8.62
N TRP A 265 -36.93 6.71 8.96
CA TRP A 265 -37.89 6.14 9.93
C TRP A 265 -37.76 6.75 11.32
N PHE A 266 -36.55 7.19 11.68
CA PHE A 266 -36.27 7.91 12.92
C PHE A 266 -36.33 9.44 12.77
N ALA A 267 -36.78 9.95 11.62
CA ALA A 267 -36.92 11.39 11.38
C ALA A 267 -37.67 12.16 12.49
N PRO A 268 -38.76 11.62 13.10
CA PRO A 268 -39.42 12.31 14.22
C PRO A 268 -38.48 12.49 15.41
N LEU A 269 -37.71 11.45 15.74
CA LEU A 269 -36.74 11.47 16.82
C LEU A 269 -35.59 12.46 16.54
N TRP A 270 -35.07 12.47 15.31
CA TRP A 270 -34.00 13.38 14.90
C TRP A 270 -34.45 14.85 14.91
N SER A 271 -35.69 15.13 14.50
CA SER A 271 -36.26 16.48 14.56
C SER A 271 -36.39 16.97 16.00
N PHE A 272 -36.78 16.09 16.92
CA PHE A 272 -36.87 16.39 18.35
C PHE A 272 -35.50 16.64 18.98
N ILE A 273 -34.52 15.75 18.73
CA ILE A 273 -33.13 15.91 19.22
C ILE A 273 -32.49 17.17 18.62
N GLY A 274 -32.68 17.41 17.33
CA GLY A 274 -32.17 18.59 16.63
C GLY A 274 -32.76 19.89 17.20
N ALA A 275 -34.06 19.93 17.50
CA ALA A 275 -34.69 21.07 18.14
C ALA A 275 -34.14 21.33 19.56
N ILE A 276 -33.87 20.28 20.33
CA ILE A 276 -33.26 20.41 21.66
C ILE A 276 -31.82 20.93 21.56
N LEU A 277 -31.01 20.36 20.66
CA LEU A 277 -29.62 20.78 20.43
C LEU A 277 -29.54 22.24 19.95
N LEU A 278 -30.41 22.64 19.02
CA LEU A 278 -30.47 24.03 18.56
C LEU A 278 -30.86 25.00 19.68
N ARG A 279 -31.81 24.61 20.54
CA ARG A 279 -32.19 25.43 21.70
C ARG A 279 -31.07 25.52 22.74
N LEU A 280 -30.37 24.43 23.01
CA LEU A 280 -29.19 24.41 23.88
C LEU A 280 -28.06 25.29 23.33
N LEU A 281 -27.81 25.21 22.02
CA LEU A 281 -26.77 25.98 21.36
C LEU A 281 -27.12 27.47 21.30
N ALA A 282 -28.38 27.82 21.04
CA ALA A 282 -28.88 29.19 21.12
C ALA A 282 -28.78 29.74 22.56
N PHE A 283 -29.10 28.93 23.58
CA PHE A 283 -28.94 29.29 24.98
C PHE A 283 -27.46 29.54 25.33
N LEU A 284 -26.55 28.70 24.84
CA LEU A 284 -25.12 28.82 25.09
C LEU A 284 -24.48 30.06 24.42
N PHE A 285 -24.99 30.48 23.26
CA PHE A 285 -24.54 31.70 22.57
C PHE A 285 -25.15 33.00 23.13
N TRP A 286 -26.22 32.89 23.91
CA TRP A 286 -26.89 34.04 24.54
C TRP A 286 -26.34 34.37 25.94
N LEU A 287 -25.49 33.49 26.48
CA LEU A 287 -24.84 33.56 27.80
C LEU A 287 -23.42 34.13 27.65
#